data_AF-A0A6N4WWA6-F1
#
_entry.id   AF-A0A6N4WWA6-F1
#
_cell.length_a   1.000
_cell.length_b   1.000
_cell.length_c   1.000
_cell.angle_alpha   90.00
_cell.angle_beta   90.00
_cell.angle_gamma   90.00
#
_symmetry.space_group_name_H-M   'P 1'
#
loop_
_entity.id
_entity.type
_entity.pdbx_description
1 polymer ?
#
loop_
_entity_poly.entity_id
_entity_poly.type
_entity_poly.pdbx_seq_one_letter_code
_entity_poly.pdbx_strand_id
1 'polypeptide(L)'
;MKMTSIIKPSSLALACTVALASVSHAATITWTNDANNESGWAAGDNWTGTPDNTVPTSGSDSAVVNNIPTAGSGNVWVAFNSDFTIGNGQSLTVATDSGVNFRGSGATLTLATGGTLDLTTGTADGNLGNSFGGGLFVVVNSGATAKVTNLDINRDIAGDPNETATFNASAAGAVTLFEVTDELSIANATLNLDLTALTAGTELGTYELFDYGTIAGTFATVNVTGLEAGQSFTTDYAYDIGGGDLGVAITVIPETGTYALLAGLTGMAFVMLRRRQA
;
A
#
# COMPACT_ATOMS: atom_id res chain seq x y z
N MET A 1 70.87 -6.53 -39.74
CA MET A 1 70.08 -5.38 -39.25
C MET A 1 68.82 -5.29 -40.12
N LYS A 2 67.70 -5.82 -39.62
CA LYS A 2 66.38 -5.74 -40.28
C LYS A 2 65.36 -5.51 -39.17
N MET A 3 64.84 -4.28 -39.11
CA MET A 3 63.67 -3.92 -38.30
C MET A 3 62.48 -4.72 -38.78
N THR A 4 61.70 -5.29 -37.86
CA THR A 4 60.36 -5.79 -38.15
C THR A 4 59.42 -5.14 -37.14
N SER A 5 58.48 -4.37 -37.67
CA SER A 5 57.57 -3.50 -36.94
C SER A 5 56.54 -4.28 -36.14
N ILE A 6 56.27 -3.80 -34.93
CA ILE A 6 55.15 -4.21 -34.09
C ILE A 6 53.90 -3.52 -34.63
N ILE A 7 52.95 -4.29 -35.18
CA ILE A 7 51.60 -3.80 -35.46
C ILE A 7 50.73 -4.19 -34.26
N LYS A 8 50.34 -3.20 -33.45
CA LYS A 8 49.29 -3.37 -32.44
C LYS A 8 47.93 -3.31 -33.14
N PRO A 9 47.04 -4.30 -32.99
CA PRO A 9 45.65 -4.15 -33.38
C PRO A 9 44.91 -3.29 -32.34
N SER A 10 44.57 -2.09 -32.76
CA SER A 10 43.67 -1.16 -32.07
C SER A 10 42.21 -1.58 -32.27
N SER A 11 41.46 -1.60 -31.17
CA SER A 11 40.03 -1.22 -31.04
C SER A 11 39.05 -1.70 -32.14
N LEU A 12 38.23 -2.70 -31.82
CA LEU A 12 36.94 -2.89 -32.48
C LEU A 12 35.88 -3.48 -31.53
N ALA A 13 34.80 -2.72 -31.36
CA ALA A 13 33.44 -3.10 -30.95
C ALA A 13 33.23 -3.70 -29.53
N LEU A 14 33.02 -2.81 -28.56
CA LEU A 14 32.13 -3.11 -27.44
C LEU A 14 30.69 -3.10 -27.99
N ALA A 15 30.13 -4.26 -28.28
CA ALA A 15 28.72 -4.40 -28.61
C ALA A 15 27.91 -4.08 -27.35
N CYS A 16 27.34 -2.88 -27.28
CA CYS A 16 26.22 -2.59 -26.41
C CYS A 16 25.03 -3.43 -26.89
N THR A 17 24.90 -4.64 -26.33
CA THR A 17 23.62 -5.34 -26.34
C THR A 17 22.69 -4.55 -25.43
N VAL A 18 21.99 -3.55 -25.98
CA VAL A 18 20.76 -3.06 -25.37
C VAL A 18 19.81 -4.23 -25.45
N ALA A 19 19.72 -5.00 -24.37
CA ALA A 19 18.58 -5.86 -24.17
C ALA A 19 17.37 -4.92 -24.13
N LEU A 20 16.63 -4.82 -25.23
CA LEU A 20 15.25 -4.37 -25.16
C LEU A 20 14.55 -5.41 -24.30
N ALA A 21 14.56 -5.22 -22.98
CA ALA A 21 13.57 -5.81 -22.13
C ALA A 21 12.24 -5.33 -22.70
N SER A 22 11.53 -6.21 -23.43
CA SER A 22 10.13 -5.99 -23.70
C SER A 22 9.48 -5.86 -22.33
N VAL A 23 9.15 -4.63 -21.93
CA VAL A 23 8.19 -4.40 -20.87
C VAL A 23 6.91 -5.06 -21.36
N SER A 24 6.65 -6.29 -20.90
CA SER A 24 5.33 -6.88 -21.05
C SER A 24 4.41 -5.97 -20.26
N HIS A 25 3.63 -5.15 -20.96
CA HIS A 25 2.55 -4.42 -20.30
C HIS A 25 1.60 -5.46 -19.71
N ALA A 26 1.21 -5.25 -18.46
CA ALA A 26 0.18 -6.05 -17.82
C ALA A 26 -1.06 -6.09 -18.74
N ALA A 27 -1.61 -7.28 -18.98
CA ALA A 27 -2.87 -7.36 -19.68
C ALA A 27 -3.93 -6.72 -18.78
N THR A 28 -4.80 -5.89 -19.36
CA THR A 28 -5.94 -5.34 -18.63
C THR A 28 -7.15 -6.22 -18.88
N ILE A 29 -7.68 -6.82 -17.82
CA ILE A 29 -8.89 -7.64 -17.85
C ILE A 29 -10.03 -6.85 -17.22
N THR A 30 -11.20 -6.88 -17.86
CA THR A 30 -12.34 -6.05 -17.45
C THR A 30 -13.43 -6.91 -16.83
N TRP A 31 -13.86 -6.57 -15.62
CA TRP A 31 -15.07 -7.14 -15.03
C TRP A 31 -16.30 -6.51 -15.67
N THR A 32 -17.23 -7.33 -16.14
CA THR A 32 -18.44 -6.88 -16.86
C THR A 32 -19.73 -7.51 -16.34
N ASN A 33 -19.70 -8.21 -15.20
CA ASN A 33 -20.92 -8.79 -14.64
C ASN A 33 -21.97 -7.69 -14.42
N ASP A 34 -23.17 -7.90 -14.95
CA ASP A 34 -24.27 -6.96 -14.85
C ASP A 34 -24.82 -6.96 -13.42
N ALA A 35 -24.93 -5.75 -12.87
CA ALA A 35 -25.31 -5.51 -11.50
C ALA A 35 -26.59 -6.27 -11.13
N ASN A 36 -26.56 -6.97 -9.98
CA ASN A 36 -27.67 -7.37 -9.09
C ASN A 36 -27.33 -8.60 -8.21
N ASN A 37 -26.17 -9.25 -8.39
CA ASN A 37 -25.70 -10.30 -7.49
C ASN A 37 -24.27 -10.05 -7.01
N GLU A 38 -24.00 -10.42 -5.75
CA GLU A 38 -22.62 -10.55 -5.27
C GLU A 38 -21.96 -11.68 -6.04
N SER A 39 -20.75 -11.43 -6.54
CA SER A 39 -19.97 -12.44 -7.22
C SER A 39 -18.52 -12.45 -6.75
N GLY A 40 -17.96 -13.65 -6.66
CA GLY A 40 -16.57 -13.85 -6.27
C GLY A 40 -15.59 -13.34 -7.34
N TRP A 41 -14.50 -12.73 -6.90
CA TRP A 41 -13.36 -12.31 -7.72
C TRP A 41 -12.87 -13.43 -8.64
N ALA A 42 -12.81 -14.66 -8.13
CA ALA A 42 -12.35 -15.84 -8.86
C ALA A 42 -13.37 -16.42 -9.88
N ALA A 43 -14.53 -15.79 -10.07
CA ALA A 43 -15.52 -16.27 -11.04
C ALA A 43 -15.18 -15.80 -12.47
N GLY A 44 -14.57 -16.69 -13.26
CA GLY A 44 -14.11 -16.41 -14.62
C GLY A 44 -15.17 -15.79 -15.53
N ASP A 45 -16.42 -16.23 -15.44
CA ASP A 45 -17.53 -15.76 -16.30
C ASP A 45 -17.87 -14.26 -16.12
N ASN A 46 -17.34 -13.61 -15.08
CA ASN A 46 -17.51 -12.18 -14.84
C ASN A 46 -16.46 -11.31 -15.53
N TRP A 47 -15.42 -11.93 -16.12
CA TRP A 47 -14.27 -11.26 -16.69
C TRP A 47 -14.29 -11.36 -18.22
N THR A 48 -14.13 -10.22 -18.89
CA THR A 48 -13.91 -10.11 -20.33
C THR A 48 -12.48 -9.68 -20.62
N GLY A 49 -11.91 -10.17 -21.72
CA GLY A 49 -10.51 -9.96 -22.03
C GLY A 49 -10.02 -10.85 -23.16
N THR A 50 -8.71 -10.98 -23.31
CA THR A 50 -8.14 -11.96 -24.24
C THR A 50 -7.15 -12.83 -23.48
N PRO A 51 -7.49 -14.10 -23.17
CA PRO A 51 -8.77 -14.78 -23.49
C PRO A 51 -9.96 -14.31 -22.63
N ASP A 52 -11.18 -14.44 -23.17
CA ASP A 52 -12.42 -14.18 -22.43
C ASP A 52 -12.60 -15.18 -21.27
N ASN A 53 -13.46 -14.82 -20.31
CA ASN A 53 -13.79 -15.62 -19.13
C ASN A 53 -12.57 -16.00 -18.29
N THR A 54 -11.58 -15.12 -18.22
CA THR A 54 -10.30 -15.36 -17.54
C THR A 54 -10.13 -14.40 -16.37
N VAL A 55 -9.95 -14.94 -15.18
CA VAL A 55 -9.67 -14.17 -13.97
C VAL A 55 -8.29 -13.49 -14.08
N PRO A 56 -8.12 -12.22 -13.68
CA PRO A 56 -6.82 -11.57 -13.61
C PRO A 56 -5.80 -12.38 -12.83
N THR A 57 -4.65 -12.61 -13.43
CA THR A 57 -3.53 -13.29 -12.80
C THR A 57 -2.90 -12.35 -11.77
N SER A 58 -2.98 -12.74 -10.50
CA SER A 58 -2.36 -12.04 -9.36
C SER A 58 -0.88 -11.73 -9.64
N GLY A 59 -0.49 -10.46 -9.49
CA GLY A 59 0.87 -9.99 -9.70
C GLY A 59 1.33 -9.93 -11.16
N SER A 60 0.44 -10.18 -12.14
CA SER A 60 0.76 -10.09 -13.58
C SER A 60 -0.20 -9.21 -14.38
N ASP A 61 -1.50 -9.25 -14.08
CA ASP A 61 -2.53 -8.55 -14.84
C ASP A 61 -3.09 -7.34 -14.10
N SER A 62 -3.53 -6.35 -14.85
CA SER A 62 -4.36 -5.24 -14.36
C SER A 62 -5.83 -5.61 -14.45
N ALA A 63 -6.64 -5.06 -13.56
CA ALA A 63 -8.08 -5.25 -13.53
C ALA A 63 -8.82 -3.91 -13.58
N VAL A 64 -9.88 -3.85 -14.39
CA VAL A 64 -10.82 -2.72 -14.40
C VAL A 64 -12.19 -3.26 -14.06
N VAL A 65 -12.82 -2.71 -13.03
CA VAL A 65 -14.19 -3.08 -12.69
C VAL A 65 -15.17 -2.09 -13.27
N ASN A 66 -15.92 -2.54 -14.28
CA ASN A 66 -16.93 -1.73 -14.91
C ASN A 66 -18.30 -1.99 -14.28
N ASN A 67 -18.94 -0.94 -13.74
CA ASN A 67 -20.36 -1.01 -13.43
C ASN A 67 -21.14 -0.74 -14.71
N ILE A 68 -21.64 -1.78 -15.37
CA ILE A 68 -22.54 -1.61 -16.51
C ILE A 68 -23.96 -1.47 -15.95
N PRO A 69 -24.52 -0.23 -15.87
CA PRO A 69 -25.84 -0.06 -15.29
C PRO A 69 -26.86 -0.60 -16.29
N THR A 70 -27.50 -1.72 -15.97
CA THR A 70 -28.72 -2.13 -16.67
C THR A 70 -29.88 -1.33 -16.08
N ALA A 71 -30.90 -1.00 -16.87
CA ALA A 71 -32.01 -0.18 -16.38
C ALA A 71 -32.67 -0.84 -15.13
N GLY A 72 -32.53 -0.19 -13.97
CA GLY A 72 -33.00 -0.71 -12.67
C GLY A 72 -31.96 -1.47 -11.84
N SER A 73 -30.70 -1.51 -12.26
CA SER A 73 -29.64 -2.23 -11.54
C SER A 73 -29.01 -1.38 -10.43
N GLY A 74 -28.70 -2.05 -9.31
CA GLY A 74 -28.04 -1.43 -8.15
C GLY A 74 -26.52 -1.35 -8.28
N ASN A 75 -25.85 -1.28 -7.13
CA ASN A 75 -24.38 -1.33 -7.02
C ASN A 75 -23.80 -2.66 -7.54
N VAL A 76 -22.57 -2.62 -8.08
CA VAL A 76 -21.76 -3.83 -8.36
C VAL A 76 -21.05 -4.27 -7.09
N TRP A 77 -21.15 -5.55 -6.75
CA TRP A 77 -20.55 -6.14 -5.56
C TRP A 77 -19.55 -7.23 -5.96
N VAL A 78 -18.26 -6.96 -5.72
CA VAL A 78 -17.15 -7.87 -6.02
C VAL A 78 -16.61 -8.41 -4.70
N ALA A 79 -16.72 -9.73 -4.46
CA ALA A 79 -16.22 -10.37 -3.26
C ALA A 79 -14.82 -10.95 -3.51
N PHE A 80 -13.79 -10.42 -2.85
CA PHE A 80 -12.44 -11.00 -2.86
C PHE A 80 -12.44 -12.33 -2.10
N ASN A 81 -12.66 -13.42 -2.83
CA ASN A 81 -12.65 -14.80 -2.33
C ASN A 81 -11.36 -15.56 -2.68
N SER A 82 -10.37 -14.85 -3.21
CA SER A 82 -9.03 -15.35 -3.49
C SER A 82 -8.03 -14.19 -3.37
N ASP A 83 -6.83 -14.47 -2.90
CA ASP A 83 -5.78 -13.46 -2.76
C ASP A 83 -5.45 -12.82 -4.11
N PHE A 84 -5.29 -11.50 -4.11
CA PHE A 84 -4.93 -10.75 -5.30
C PHE A 84 -3.84 -9.74 -5.00
N THR A 85 -2.79 -9.74 -5.82
CA THR A 85 -1.70 -8.78 -5.75
C THR A 85 -1.75 -7.86 -6.95
N ILE A 86 -1.81 -6.56 -6.70
CA ILE A 86 -1.56 -5.53 -7.70
C ILE A 86 -0.04 -5.34 -7.77
N GLY A 87 0.59 -5.96 -8.77
CA GLY A 87 2.03 -5.96 -8.98
C GLY A 87 2.59 -4.64 -9.51
N ASN A 88 3.90 -4.56 -9.66
CA ASN A 88 4.57 -3.37 -10.19
C ASN A 88 4.09 -3.04 -11.62
N GLY A 89 3.58 -1.83 -11.82
CA GLY A 89 3.03 -1.38 -13.10
C GLY A 89 1.65 -1.95 -13.42
N GLN A 90 1.02 -2.68 -12.49
CA GLN A 90 -0.36 -3.12 -12.60
C GLN A 90 -1.30 -2.18 -11.85
N SER A 91 -2.57 -2.25 -12.21
CA SER A 91 -3.61 -1.44 -11.59
C SER A 91 -4.87 -2.25 -11.31
N LEU A 92 -5.55 -1.91 -10.21
CA LEU A 92 -6.97 -2.18 -10.01
C LEU A 92 -7.70 -0.84 -9.99
N THR A 93 -8.56 -0.63 -10.98
CA THR A 93 -9.39 0.58 -11.06
C THR A 93 -10.85 0.26 -11.29
N VAL A 94 -11.68 1.28 -11.17
CA VAL A 94 -13.09 1.24 -11.59
C VAL A 94 -13.24 1.96 -12.93
N ALA A 95 -14.21 1.55 -13.74
CA ALA A 95 -14.63 2.35 -14.89
C ALA A 95 -15.44 3.57 -14.41
N THR A 96 -15.76 4.49 -15.30
CA THR A 96 -16.34 5.82 -15.02
C THR A 96 -17.68 5.86 -14.27
N ASP A 97 -18.27 4.70 -13.97
CA ASP A 97 -19.58 4.56 -13.36
C ASP A 97 -19.47 4.36 -11.84
N SER A 98 -20.32 5.05 -11.07
CA SER A 98 -20.33 4.98 -9.61
C SER A 98 -20.95 3.69 -9.07
N GLY A 99 -20.66 3.35 -7.82
CA GLY A 99 -21.34 2.24 -7.12
C GLY A 99 -20.65 0.89 -7.22
N VAL A 100 -19.33 0.84 -7.44
CA VAL A 100 -18.55 -0.39 -7.31
C VAL A 100 -18.15 -0.59 -5.86
N ASN A 101 -18.39 -1.79 -5.34
CA ASN A 101 -18.09 -2.15 -3.96
C ASN A 101 -17.29 -3.44 -3.93
N PHE A 102 -16.05 -3.34 -3.44
CA PHE A 102 -15.18 -4.47 -3.20
C PHE A 102 -15.31 -4.91 -1.75
N ARG A 103 -15.58 -6.19 -1.53
CA ARG A 103 -15.74 -6.78 -0.19
C ARG A 103 -14.64 -7.81 0.06
N GLY A 104 -14.12 -7.85 1.27
CA GLY A 104 -13.27 -8.97 1.71
C GLY A 104 -14.11 -10.23 1.88
N SER A 105 -13.65 -11.37 1.38
CA SER A 105 -14.27 -12.69 1.62
C SER A 105 -13.23 -13.68 2.16
N GLY A 106 -12.44 -13.23 3.13
CA GLY A 106 -11.36 -14.02 3.73
C GLY A 106 -10.08 -14.07 2.90
N ALA A 107 -9.94 -13.18 1.92
CA ALA A 107 -8.76 -13.07 1.08
C ALA A 107 -7.98 -11.77 1.36
N THR A 108 -6.72 -11.77 0.93
CA THR A 108 -5.80 -10.65 1.04
C THR A 108 -5.67 -9.90 -0.28
N LEU A 109 -5.93 -8.59 -0.24
CA LEU A 109 -5.56 -7.67 -1.29
C LEU A 109 -4.17 -7.08 -0.98
N THR A 110 -3.20 -7.35 -1.82
CA THR A 110 -1.83 -6.84 -1.68
C THR A 110 -1.53 -5.79 -2.74
N LEU A 111 -1.10 -4.60 -2.32
CA LEU A 111 -0.56 -3.56 -3.17
C LEU A 111 0.96 -3.70 -3.12
N ALA A 112 1.56 -4.25 -4.17
CA ALA A 112 3.01 -4.35 -4.27
C ALA A 112 3.64 -2.99 -4.57
N THR A 113 4.94 -2.84 -4.31
CA THR A 113 5.69 -1.65 -4.74
C THR A 113 5.50 -1.40 -6.23
N GLY A 114 5.06 -0.19 -6.59
CA GLY A 114 4.74 0.22 -7.97
C GLY A 114 3.37 -0.24 -8.47
N GLY A 115 2.56 -0.92 -7.66
CA GLY A 115 1.17 -1.26 -7.97
C GLY A 115 0.20 -0.13 -7.62
N THR A 116 -0.91 -0.04 -8.36
CA THR A 116 -1.89 1.04 -8.23
C THR A 116 -3.29 0.51 -7.91
N LEU A 117 -3.79 0.77 -6.71
CA LEU A 117 -5.21 0.75 -6.41
C LEU A 117 -5.74 2.18 -6.53
N ASP A 118 -6.62 2.43 -7.50
CA ASP A 118 -7.31 3.71 -7.61
C ASP A 118 -8.77 3.47 -7.99
N LEU A 119 -9.63 3.55 -6.98
CA LEU A 119 -11.07 3.38 -7.14
C LEU A 119 -11.82 4.72 -7.21
N THR A 120 -11.11 5.81 -7.46
CA THR A 120 -11.65 7.20 -7.49
C THR A 120 -11.55 7.85 -8.87
N THR A 121 -11.19 7.07 -9.90
CA THR A 121 -10.94 7.61 -11.24
C THR A 121 -12.22 8.20 -11.86
N GLY A 122 -12.21 9.50 -12.15
CA GLY A 122 -13.30 10.18 -12.85
C GLY A 122 -14.47 10.55 -11.95
N THR A 123 -15.67 10.07 -12.29
CA THR A 123 -16.91 10.22 -11.49
C THR A 123 -17.26 8.97 -10.70
N ALA A 124 -16.34 8.01 -10.63
CA ALA A 124 -16.59 6.73 -10.02
C ALA A 124 -16.35 6.78 -8.52
N ASP A 125 -17.31 6.25 -7.77
CA ASP A 125 -17.21 6.04 -6.31
C ASP A 125 -17.00 4.56 -6.05
N GLY A 126 -15.75 4.19 -5.79
CA GLY A 126 -15.36 2.83 -5.49
C GLY A 126 -15.06 2.63 -4.02
N ASN A 127 -15.82 1.74 -3.39
CA ASN A 127 -15.70 1.42 -1.98
C ASN A 127 -14.89 0.14 -1.80
N LEU A 128 -13.98 0.13 -0.84
CA LEU A 128 -13.28 -1.08 -0.41
C LEU A 128 -13.66 -1.35 1.04
N GLY A 129 -14.20 -2.52 1.33
CA GLY A 129 -14.61 -2.83 2.69
C GLY A 129 -15.94 -3.56 2.77
N ASN A 130 -16.41 -3.72 3.99
CA ASN A 130 -17.41 -4.70 4.29
C ASN A 130 -18.77 -4.11 4.68
N SER A 131 -19.75 -4.14 3.77
CA SER A 131 -21.14 -3.87 4.16
C SER A 131 -21.88 -5.11 4.71
N PHE A 132 -21.57 -6.36 4.30
CA PHE A 132 -22.40 -7.56 4.62
C PHE A 132 -21.73 -8.97 4.65
N GLY A 133 -20.40 -9.14 4.74
CA GLY A 133 -19.74 -10.42 5.07
C GLY A 133 -18.30 -10.59 4.57
N GLY A 134 -17.47 -11.29 5.37
CA GLY A 134 -16.09 -11.71 5.06
C GLY A 134 -15.00 -10.76 5.60
N GLY A 135 -13.84 -11.30 6.02
CA GLY A 135 -12.74 -10.47 6.54
C GLY A 135 -11.94 -9.84 5.39
N LEU A 136 -11.78 -8.51 5.41
CA LEU A 136 -10.86 -7.79 4.53
C LEU A 136 -9.45 -7.75 5.14
N PHE A 137 -8.47 -8.25 4.38
CA PHE A 137 -7.05 -8.11 4.70
C PHE A 137 -6.39 -7.29 3.59
N VAL A 138 -5.84 -6.12 3.94
CA VAL A 138 -5.10 -5.28 3.00
C VAL A 138 -3.64 -5.21 3.42
N VAL A 139 -2.73 -5.42 2.46
CA VAL A 139 -1.29 -5.24 2.63
C VAL A 139 -0.82 -4.18 1.66
N VAL A 140 -0.30 -3.07 2.18
CA VAL A 140 0.20 -1.94 1.41
C VAL A 140 1.72 -1.88 1.53
N ASN A 141 2.41 -2.19 0.44
CA ASN A 141 3.86 -2.04 0.38
C ASN A 141 4.23 -0.62 -0.01
N SER A 142 5.30 -0.11 0.60
CA SER A 142 5.89 1.17 0.24
C SER A 142 6.14 1.30 -1.27
N GLY A 143 5.81 2.48 -1.81
CA GLY A 143 5.92 2.81 -3.23
C GLY A 143 4.75 2.33 -4.09
N ALA A 144 3.67 1.82 -3.48
CA ALA A 144 2.38 1.64 -4.14
C ALA A 144 1.58 2.95 -4.20
N THR A 145 0.50 2.95 -4.98
CA THR A 145 -0.59 3.95 -4.92
C THR A 145 -1.83 3.27 -4.34
N ALA A 146 -2.45 3.87 -3.33
CA ALA A 146 -3.62 3.33 -2.66
C ALA A 146 -4.67 4.42 -2.47
N LYS A 147 -5.76 4.34 -3.25
CA LYS A 147 -6.81 5.36 -3.25
C LYS A 147 -8.21 4.77 -3.44
N VAL A 148 -9.12 5.11 -2.53
CA VAL A 148 -10.53 4.69 -2.56
C VAL A 148 -11.46 5.81 -2.12
N THR A 149 -12.75 5.69 -2.40
CA THR A 149 -13.75 6.65 -1.91
C THR A 149 -14.03 6.40 -0.44
N ASN A 150 -14.46 5.18 -0.11
CA ASN A 150 -14.70 4.74 1.26
C ASN A 150 -13.85 3.50 1.57
N LEU A 151 -13.33 3.47 2.79
CA LEU A 151 -12.66 2.30 3.34
C LEU A 151 -13.40 1.83 4.60
N ASP A 152 -14.05 0.68 4.51
CA ASP A 152 -14.85 0.12 5.61
C ASP A 152 -14.21 -1.14 6.19
N ILE A 153 -13.52 -0.96 7.31
CA ILE A 153 -12.84 -2.00 8.10
C ILE A 153 -13.51 -2.10 9.48
N ASN A 154 -14.84 -2.22 9.48
CA ASN A 154 -15.72 -2.13 10.64
C ASN A 154 -16.46 -3.44 10.92
N ARG A 155 -15.77 -4.56 10.81
CA ARG A 155 -16.39 -5.83 11.14
C ARG A 155 -16.30 -6.16 12.63
N ASP A 156 -17.42 -6.01 13.33
CA ASP A 156 -17.65 -6.56 14.67
C ASP A 156 -18.58 -7.80 14.61
N ILE A 157 -18.04 -8.95 14.15
CA ILE A 157 -18.77 -10.22 14.20
C ILE A 157 -18.03 -11.19 15.13
N ALA A 158 -18.69 -11.56 16.23
CA ALA A 158 -18.16 -12.50 17.20
C ALA A 158 -17.82 -13.85 16.55
N GLY A 159 -16.53 -14.21 16.57
CA GLY A 159 -16.02 -15.49 16.07
C GLY A 159 -15.33 -15.43 14.70
N ASP A 160 -15.35 -14.27 14.04
CA ASP A 160 -14.62 -14.06 12.78
C ASP A 160 -13.27 -13.37 13.04
N PRO A 161 -12.26 -13.60 12.18
CA PRO A 161 -10.99 -12.91 12.30
C PRO A 161 -11.18 -11.40 12.12
N ASN A 162 -10.51 -10.63 12.97
CA ASN A 162 -10.44 -9.18 12.86
C ASN A 162 -9.87 -8.81 11.48
N GLU A 163 -10.52 -7.86 10.83
CA GLU A 163 -10.00 -7.28 9.60
C GLU A 163 -8.66 -6.60 9.86
N THR A 164 -7.79 -6.58 8.85
CA THR A 164 -6.41 -6.13 9.05
C THR A 164 -5.96 -5.21 7.92
N ALA A 165 -5.41 -4.06 8.29
CA ALA A 165 -4.62 -3.22 7.40
C ALA A 165 -3.15 -3.32 7.80
N THR A 166 -2.28 -3.69 6.86
CA THR A 166 -0.83 -3.81 7.07
C THR A 166 -0.09 -2.86 6.15
N PHE A 167 0.80 -2.06 6.71
CA PHE A 167 1.69 -1.16 5.98
C PHE A 167 3.13 -1.64 6.14
N ASN A 168 3.79 -1.93 5.02
CA ASN A 168 5.19 -2.35 5.02
C ASN A 168 6.06 -1.16 4.60
N ALA A 169 6.92 -0.72 5.51
CA ALA A 169 7.90 0.31 5.21
C ALA A 169 8.98 -0.22 4.26
N SER A 170 9.49 0.67 3.41
CA SER A 170 10.69 0.37 2.61
C SER A 170 11.94 0.37 3.48
N ALA A 171 13.04 -0.14 2.91
CA ALA A 171 14.37 -0.07 3.52
C ALA A 171 14.85 1.36 3.85
N ALA A 172 14.29 2.37 3.17
CA ALA A 172 14.57 3.79 3.39
C ALA A 172 13.59 4.44 4.38
N GLY A 173 12.62 3.69 4.93
CA GLY A 173 11.62 4.19 5.86
C GLY A 173 10.43 4.89 5.23
N ALA A 174 10.29 4.90 3.91
CA ALA A 174 9.05 5.36 3.28
C ALA A 174 7.92 4.36 3.51
N VAL A 175 6.71 4.86 3.75
CA VAL A 175 5.45 4.09 3.75
C VAL A 175 4.53 4.73 2.70
N THR A 176 3.64 3.94 2.08
CA THR A 176 2.61 4.46 1.19
C THR A 176 1.44 4.99 2.02
N LEU A 177 1.07 6.25 1.77
CA LEU A 177 -0.17 6.84 2.28
C LEU A 177 -1.37 6.19 1.57
N PHE A 178 -2.37 5.76 2.32
CA PHE A 178 -3.64 5.28 1.80
C PHE A 178 -4.66 6.41 1.84
N GLU A 179 -5.01 6.93 0.66
CA GLU A 179 -6.01 7.99 0.48
C GLU A 179 -7.44 7.42 0.52
N VAL A 180 -8.26 7.92 1.43
CA VAL A 180 -9.69 7.60 1.57
C VAL A 180 -10.49 8.90 1.44
N THR A 181 -11.04 9.19 0.27
CA THR A 181 -11.52 10.55 -0.01
C THR A 181 -12.77 10.97 0.78
N ASP A 182 -13.57 10.01 1.27
CA ASP A 182 -14.81 10.27 2.01
C ASP A 182 -14.76 9.73 3.44
N GLU A 183 -15.11 8.47 3.71
CA GLU A 183 -15.11 7.91 5.07
C GLU A 183 -14.14 6.73 5.25
N LEU A 184 -13.32 6.82 6.30
CA LEU A 184 -12.59 5.70 6.91
C LEU A 184 -13.38 5.17 8.12
N SER A 185 -14.08 4.06 7.93
CA SER A 185 -14.89 3.39 8.96
C SER A 185 -14.09 2.23 9.58
N ILE A 186 -13.92 2.23 10.91
CA ILE A 186 -13.09 1.27 11.65
C ILE A 186 -13.81 0.76 12.90
N ALA A 187 -13.89 -0.56 13.06
CA ALA A 187 -14.19 -1.19 14.34
C ALA A 187 -13.66 -2.62 14.41
N ASN A 188 -13.20 -3.02 15.59
CA ASN A 188 -12.64 -4.35 15.87
C ASN A 188 -11.56 -4.81 14.87
N ALA A 189 -10.86 -3.87 14.24
CA ALA A 189 -9.81 -4.13 13.27
C ALA A 189 -8.40 -4.05 13.87
N THR A 190 -7.44 -4.62 13.14
CA THR A 190 -6.01 -4.57 13.44
C THR A 190 -5.26 -3.70 12.44
N LEU A 191 -4.46 -2.77 12.94
CA LEU A 191 -3.48 -2.02 12.15
C LEU A 191 -2.08 -2.56 12.43
N ASN A 192 -1.36 -2.93 11.37
CA ASN A 192 0.04 -3.34 11.47
C ASN A 192 0.92 -2.36 10.69
N LEU A 193 2.00 -1.90 11.32
CA LEU A 193 3.12 -1.24 10.66
C LEU A 193 4.34 -2.14 10.78
N ASP A 194 4.87 -2.57 9.64
CA ASP A 194 6.07 -3.39 9.55
C ASP A 194 7.28 -2.55 9.15
N LEU A 195 8.21 -2.41 10.11
CA LEU A 195 9.47 -1.70 9.97
C LEU A 195 10.67 -2.64 9.82
N THR A 196 10.46 -3.95 9.70
CA THR A 196 11.54 -4.96 9.68
C THR A 196 12.48 -4.81 8.47
N ALA A 197 12.02 -4.19 7.39
CA ALA A 197 12.83 -3.92 6.21
C ALA A 197 13.81 -2.74 6.38
N LEU A 198 13.66 -1.90 7.43
CA LEU A 198 14.49 -0.72 7.66
C LEU A 198 15.97 -1.09 7.73
N THR A 199 16.79 -0.29 7.05
CA THR A 199 18.26 -0.44 7.14
C THR A 199 18.80 0.24 8.39
N ALA A 200 19.89 -0.31 8.93
CA ALA A 200 20.54 0.25 10.11
C ALA A 200 20.94 1.72 9.86
N GLY A 201 20.52 2.60 10.76
CA GLY A 201 20.77 4.04 10.66
C GLY A 201 19.67 4.84 9.93
N THR A 202 18.59 4.21 9.47
CA THR A 202 17.37 4.94 9.11
C THR A 202 16.76 5.54 10.36
N GLU A 203 16.50 6.85 10.35
CA GLU A 203 15.84 7.53 11.46
C GLU A 203 14.38 7.09 11.55
N LEU A 204 13.99 6.64 12.75
CA LEU A 204 12.60 6.36 13.06
C LEU A 204 11.86 7.67 13.28
N GLY A 205 10.63 7.75 12.76
CA GLY A 205 9.85 8.99 12.81
C GLY A 205 8.36 8.74 12.85
N THR A 206 7.61 9.70 12.32
CA THR A 206 6.18 9.59 12.09
C THR A 206 5.92 8.99 10.71
N TYR A 207 5.06 7.96 10.69
CA TYR A 207 4.61 7.29 9.48
C TYR A 207 3.14 7.61 9.29
N GLU A 208 2.83 8.33 8.22
CA GLU A 208 1.47 8.66 7.80
C GLU A 208 0.92 7.45 7.03
N LEU A 209 -0.20 6.89 7.48
CA LEU A 209 -0.73 5.62 6.98
C LEU A 209 -2.04 5.83 6.22
N PHE A 210 -2.92 6.66 6.75
CA PHE A 210 -4.18 7.01 6.11
C PHE A 210 -4.34 8.52 6.02
N ASP A 211 -4.86 8.97 4.89
CA ASP A 211 -5.50 10.26 4.69
C ASP A 211 -7.00 10.00 4.52
N TYR A 212 -7.85 10.75 5.22
CA TYR A 212 -9.28 10.54 5.16
C TYR A 212 -10.08 11.85 5.12
N GLY A 213 -11.25 11.84 4.48
CA GLY A 213 -12.22 12.93 4.60
C GLY A 213 -12.86 13.00 5.99
N THR A 214 -13.35 11.86 6.47
CA THR A 214 -13.88 11.65 7.82
C THR A 214 -13.46 10.29 8.36
N ILE A 215 -13.41 10.16 9.68
CA ILE A 215 -13.09 8.90 10.37
C ILE A 215 -14.18 8.55 11.37
N ALA A 216 -14.61 7.28 11.34
CA ALA A 216 -15.56 6.70 12.29
C ALA A 216 -14.90 5.53 13.03
N GLY A 217 -14.53 5.74 14.29
CA GLY A 217 -13.95 4.71 15.15
C GLY A 217 -12.42 4.68 15.17
N THR A 218 -11.87 3.61 15.74
CA THR A 218 -10.43 3.39 15.89
C THR A 218 -10.08 1.91 15.78
N PHE A 219 -8.81 1.59 15.49
CA PHE A 219 -8.35 0.21 15.51
C PHE A 219 -8.36 -0.34 16.95
N ALA A 220 -8.86 -1.56 17.11
CA ALA A 220 -8.88 -2.25 18.41
C ALA A 220 -7.48 -2.74 18.78
N THR A 221 -6.63 -3.01 17.80
CA THR A 221 -5.24 -3.41 18.00
C THR A 221 -4.35 -2.67 17.01
N VAL A 222 -3.24 -2.11 17.49
CA VAL A 222 -2.20 -1.53 16.66
C VAL A 222 -0.89 -2.23 17.01
N ASN A 223 -0.23 -2.81 16.01
CA ASN A 223 1.06 -3.46 16.16
C ASN A 223 2.11 -2.74 15.32
N VAL A 224 3.30 -2.55 15.90
CA VAL A 224 4.48 -2.12 15.16
C VAL A 224 5.55 -3.20 15.32
N THR A 225 6.02 -3.72 14.20
CA THR A 225 7.10 -4.73 14.17
C THR A 225 8.38 -4.10 13.64
N GLY A 226 9.53 -4.67 13.99
CA GLY A 226 10.84 -4.09 13.64
C GLY A 226 11.36 -3.02 14.60
N LEU A 227 10.71 -2.82 15.75
CA LEU A 227 11.22 -1.95 16.81
C LEU A 227 12.39 -2.60 17.56
N GLU A 228 13.40 -1.80 17.89
CA GLU A 228 14.50 -2.20 18.75
C GLU A 228 14.09 -2.17 20.24
N ALA A 229 14.86 -2.84 21.08
CA ALA A 229 14.55 -2.97 22.51
C ALA A 229 14.52 -1.60 23.20
N GLY A 230 13.39 -1.22 23.81
CA GLY A 230 13.24 0.05 24.51
C GLY A 230 12.66 1.18 23.65
N GLN A 231 12.46 0.94 22.35
CA GLN A 231 11.63 1.80 21.52
C GLN A 231 10.14 1.54 21.80
N SER A 232 9.33 2.56 21.58
CA SER A 232 7.87 2.49 21.72
C SER A 232 7.20 3.29 20.61
N PHE A 233 5.87 3.31 20.56
CA PHE A 233 5.14 4.07 19.56
C PHE A 233 3.83 4.63 20.11
N THR A 234 3.31 5.64 19.44
CA THR A 234 1.97 6.19 19.65
C THR A 234 1.22 6.22 18.33
N THR A 235 -0.10 6.09 18.39
CA THR A 235 -1.00 6.25 17.23
C THR A 235 -1.81 7.52 17.42
N ASP A 236 -1.82 8.36 16.40
CA ASP A 236 -2.64 9.56 16.33
C ASP A 236 -3.67 9.39 15.20
N TYR A 237 -4.94 9.62 15.53
CA TYR A 237 -6.09 9.51 14.62
C TYR A 237 -6.59 10.88 14.17
N ALA A 238 -5.84 11.95 14.44
CA ALA A 238 -6.13 13.30 13.99
C ALA A 238 -4.81 14.03 13.69
N TYR A 239 -3.84 13.32 13.12
CA TYR A 239 -2.55 13.87 12.77
C TYR A 239 -2.70 14.80 11.56
N ASP A 240 -2.15 16.01 11.63
CA ASP A 240 -2.13 16.95 10.49
C ASP A 240 -1.09 16.48 9.47
N ILE A 241 -1.57 15.88 8.38
CA ILE A 241 -0.75 15.39 7.25
C ILE A 241 -0.40 16.52 6.27
N GLY A 242 -0.79 17.76 6.58
CA GLY A 242 -0.50 18.96 5.82
C GLY A 242 -1.78 19.61 5.27
N GLY A 243 -1.75 20.93 5.13
CA GLY A 243 -2.86 21.68 4.54
C GLY A 243 -4.11 21.80 5.43
N GLY A 244 -4.07 21.27 6.65
CA GLY A 244 -5.23 21.16 7.54
C GLY A 244 -6.01 19.85 7.36
N ASP A 245 -5.53 18.96 6.50
CA ASP A 245 -6.08 17.62 6.30
C ASP A 245 -5.61 16.70 7.43
N LEU A 246 -6.50 15.84 7.92
CA LEU A 246 -6.23 14.94 9.04
C LEU A 246 -6.03 13.52 8.55
N GLY A 247 -5.15 12.79 9.23
CA GLY A 247 -4.84 11.41 8.92
C GLY A 247 -4.58 10.56 10.16
N VAL A 248 -4.38 9.26 9.89
CA VAL A 248 -3.90 8.32 10.91
C VAL A 248 -2.40 8.15 10.74
N ALA A 249 -1.65 8.44 11.80
CA ALA A 249 -0.21 8.32 11.82
C ALA A 249 0.28 7.50 13.02
N ILE A 250 1.42 6.83 12.84
CA ILE A 250 2.15 6.18 13.93
C ILE A 250 3.49 6.89 14.11
N THR A 251 3.76 7.36 15.32
CA THR A 251 5.04 7.96 15.69
C THR A 251 5.84 6.98 16.51
N VAL A 252 7.02 6.63 16.03
CA VAL A 252 7.98 5.83 16.80
C VAL A 252 8.78 6.74 17.73
N ILE A 253 8.83 6.36 19.00
CA ILE A 253 9.50 7.10 20.07
C ILE A 253 10.84 6.39 20.37
N PRO A 254 11.98 7.05 20.13
CA PRO A 254 13.29 6.46 20.39
C PRO A 254 13.56 6.29 21.89
N GLU A 255 14.54 5.47 22.23
CA GLU A 255 14.91 5.20 23.61
C GLU A 255 15.24 6.48 24.40
N THR A 256 14.63 6.64 25.58
CA THR A 256 14.85 7.79 26.47
C THR A 256 16.31 7.94 26.89
N GLY A 257 17.05 6.82 26.98
CA GLY A 257 18.46 6.77 27.38
C GLY A 257 19.42 7.39 26.37
N THR A 258 19.11 7.29 25.07
CA THR A 258 19.97 7.82 24.00
C THR A 258 20.00 9.34 24.01
N TYR A 259 18.85 9.98 24.17
CA TYR A 259 18.79 11.44 24.29
C TYR A 259 19.44 11.95 25.59
N ALA A 260 19.26 11.24 26.71
CA ALA A 260 19.92 11.57 27.95
C ALA A 260 21.45 11.44 27.85
N LEU A 261 21.95 10.41 27.16
CA LEU A 261 23.38 10.20 26.92
C LEU A 261 23.96 11.26 25.99
N LEU A 262 23.29 11.60 24.89
CA LEU A 262 23.74 12.66 23.98
C LEU A 262 23.76 14.02 24.68
N ALA A 263 22.72 14.35 25.46
CA ALA A 263 22.69 15.56 26.27
C ALA A 263 23.82 15.57 27.31
N GLY A 264 24.09 14.43 27.95
CA GLY A 264 25.19 14.27 28.90
C GLY A 264 26.58 14.45 28.24
N LEU A 265 26.82 13.81 27.09
CA LEU A 265 28.09 13.90 26.36
C LEU A 265 28.35 15.30 25.81
N THR A 266 27.33 15.95 25.25
CA THR A 266 27.43 17.34 24.77
C THR A 266 27.65 18.31 25.92
N GLY A 267 26.95 18.10 27.05
CA GLY A 267 27.18 18.83 28.29
C GLY A 267 28.62 18.68 28.80
N MET A 268 29.17 17.46 28.80
CA MET A 268 30.57 17.22 29.19
C MET A 268 31.58 17.84 28.22
N ALA A 269 31.35 17.71 26.90
CA ALA A 269 32.20 18.32 25.88
C ALA A 269 32.23 19.85 26.01
N PHE A 270 31.08 20.48 26.27
CA PHE A 270 30.98 21.91 26.54
C PHE A 270 31.79 22.33 27.77
N VAL A 271 31.67 21.58 28.88
CA VAL A 271 32.45 21.83 30.10
C VAL A 271 33.96 21.69 29.85
N MET A 272 34.37 20.66 29.09
CA MET A 272 35.76 20.43 28.74
C MET A 272 36.33 21.54 27.84
N LEU A 273 35.56 22.02 26.86
CA LEU A 273 35.96 23.15 26.01
C LEU A 273 36.10 24.45 26.82
N ARG A 274 35.15 24.73 27.71
CA ARG A 274 35.20 25.91 28.59
C ARG A 274 36.41 25.89 29.52
N ARG A 275 36.74 24.73 30.09
CA ARG A 275 37.94 24.55 30.94
C ARG A 275 39.26 24.73 30.21
N ARG A 276 39.28 24.58 28.89
CA ARG A 276 40.49 24.67 28.08
C ARG A 276 40.78 26.10 27.59
N GLN A 277 39.82 27.01 27.76
CA GLN A 277 39.95 28.42 27.39
C GLN A 277 40.19 29.37 28.58
N ALA A 278 40.11 28.87 29.82
CA ALA A 278 40.43 29.59 31.06
C ALA A 278 41.84 29.24 31.53
#